data_AF-A0A972BXT0-F1
#
_entry.id   AF-A0A972BXT0-F1
#
_cell.length_a   1.000
_cell.length_b   1.000
_cell.length_c   1.000
_cell.angle_alpha   90.00
_cell.angle_beta   90.00
_cell.angle_gamma   90.00
#
_symmetry.space_group_name_H-M   'P 1'
#
loop_
_entity.id
_entity.type
_entity.pdbx_description
1 polymer ?
#
loop_
_entity_poly.entity_id
_entity_poly.type
_entity_poly.pdbx_seq_one_letter_code
_entity_poly.pdbx_strand_id
1 'polypeptide(L)'
;MQSRRDQLVAAVIILPSIVLLGIFVYGFIAQTMRVSMTDWGQEAAMVLKPEVNYVGMANYRELFTGFLNVRFRQDLTNMFFFTL
;
A
#
# COMPACT_ATOMS: atom_id res chain seq x y z
N MET A 1 7.72 -7.06 -40.45
CA MET A 1 6.56 -6.25 -40.01
C MET A 1 5.68 -7.18 -39.18
N GLN A 2 5.62 -7.04 -37.85
CA GLN A 2 4.73 -7.87 -37.03
C GLN A 2 3.27 -7.53 -37.39
N SER A 3 2.43 -8.54 -37.61
CA SER A 3 1.04 -8.28 -37.96
C SER A 3 0.26 -7.84 -36.71
N ARG A 4 -0.77 -7.01 -36.87
CA ARG A 4 -1.66 -6.60 -35.76
C ARG A 4 -2.28 -7.81 -35.03
N ARG A 5 -2.46 -8.92 -35.74
CA ARG A 5 -3.00 -10.17 -35.18
C ARG A 5 -2.01 -10.82 -34.22
N ASP A 6 -0.71 -10.79 -34.55
CA ASP A 6 0.34 -11.37 -33.71
C ASP A 6 0.50 -10.58 -32.41
N GLN A 7 0.34 -9.25 -32.47
CA GLN A 7 0.36 -8.38 -31.29
C GLN A 7 -0.84 -8.66 -30.36
N LEU A 8 -2.04 -8.87 -30.91
CA LEU A 8 -3.22 -9.22 -30.11
C LEU A 8 -3.06 -10.60 -29.44
N VAL A 9 -2.55 -11.59 -30.17
CA VAL A 9 -2.27 -12.92 -29.61
C VAL A 9 -1.23 -12.84 -28.49
N ALA A 10 -0.14 -12.10 -28.69
CA ALA A 10 0.87 -11.88 -27.67
C ALA A 10 0.29 -11.20 -26.41
N ALA A 11 -0.57 -10.19 -26.58
CA ALA A 11 -1.23 -9.50 -25.47
C ALA A 11 -2.12 -10.45 -24.66
N VAL A 12 -2.93 -11.28 -25.33
CA VAL A 12 -3.80 -12.27 -24.65
C VAL A 12 -2.99 -13.31 -23.89
N ILE A 13 -1.81 -13.71 -24.39
CA ILE A 13 -0.94 -14.68 -23.72
C ILE A 13 -0.39 -14.13 -22.40
N ILE A 14 0.00 -12.86 -22.35
CA ILE A 14 0.56 -12.26 -21.13
C ILE A 14 -0.52 -11.78 -20.14
N LEU A 15 -1.75 -11.57 -20.62
CA LEU A 15 -2.86 -11.00 -19.85
C LEU A 15 -3.15 -11.76 -18.54
N PRO A 16 -3.18 -13.11 -18.51
CA PRO A 16 -3.39 -13.86 -17.27
C PRO A 16 -2.36 -13.55 -16.20
N SER A 17 -1.08 -13.46 -16.56
CA SER A 17 0.00 -13.11 -15.62
C SER A 17 -0.16 -11.69 -15.08
N ILE A 18 -0.54 -10.74 -15.92
CA ILE A 18 -0.80 -9.35 -15.51
C ILE A 18 -2.00 -9.30 -14.56
N VAL A 19 -3.08 -10.04 -14.85
CA VAL A 19 -4.27 -10.10 -13.97
C VAL A 19 -3.91 -10.69 -12.61
N LEU A 20 -3.15 -11.78 -12.59
CA LEU A 20 -2.66 -12.37 -11.34
C LEU A 20 -1.83 -11.37 -10.56
N LEU A 21 -0.94 -10.62 -11.21
CA LEU A 21 -0.16 -9.57 -10.56
C LEU A 21 -1.04 -8.42 -10.04
N GLY A 22 -2.06 -8.03 -10.80
CA GLY A 22 -3.10 -7.08 -10.37
C GLY A 22 -3.78 -7.49 -9.07
N ILE A 23 -4.19 -8.75 -8.97
CA ILE A 23 -4.91 -9.26 -7.80
C ILE A 23 -3.94 -9.48 -6.62
N PHE A 24 -2.86 -10.23 -6.84
CA PHE A 24 -2.01 -10.73 -5.76
C PHE A 24 -0.88 -9.79 -5.35
N VAL A 25 -0.63 -8.71 -6.09
CA VAL A 25 0.30 -7.66 -5.65
C VAL A 25 -0.49 -6.41 -5.30
N TYR A 26 -1.21 -5.85 -6.28
CA TYR A 26 -1.89 -4.58 -6.07
C TYR A 26 -3.13 -4.68 -5.18
N GLY A 27 -3.82 -5.84 -5.14
CA GLY A 27 -4.89 -6.07 -4.16
C GLY A 27 -4.40 -6.00 -2.72
N PHE A 28 -3.23 -6.57 -2.42
CA PHE A 28 -2.63 -6.48 -1.08
C PHE A 28 -2.10 -5.09 -0.78
N ILE A 29 -1.50 -4.40 -1.75
CA ILE A 29 -1.11 -2.99 -1.59
C ILE A 29 -2.33 -2.12 -1.28
N ALA A 30 -3.44 -2.31 -2.01
CA ALA A 30 -4.68 -1.58 -1.77
C ALA A 30 -5.25 -1.87 -0.37
N GLN A 31 -5.17 -3.11 0.10
CA GLN A 31 -5.56 -3.46 1.48
C GLN A 31 -4.70 -2.72 2.51
N THR A 32 -3.39 -2.64 2.33
CA THR A 32 -2.49 -1.88 3.21
C THR A 32 -2.84 -0.39 3.21
N MET A 33 -3.10 0.19 2.03
CA MET A 33 -3.53 1.58 1.90
C MET A 33 -4.90 1.83 2.55
N ARG A 34 -5.81 0.86 2.51
CA ARG A 34 -7.11 0.95 3.19
C ARG A 34 -6.91 0.94 4.71
N VAL A 35 -6.12 -0.01 5.21
CA VAL A 35 -5.83 -0.16 6.65
C VAL A 35 -5.12 1.07 7.21
N SER A 36 -4.20 1.68 6.46
CA SER A 36 -3.49 2.90 6.90
C SER A 36 -4.40 4.11 7.07
N MET A 37 -5.62 4.10 6.52
CA MET A 37 -6.64 5.14 6.69
C MET A 37 -7.74 4.75 7.70
N THR A 38 -7.52 3.68 8.48
CA THR A 38 -8.43 3.23 9.54
C THR A 38 -7.78 3.28 10.92
N ASP A 39 -8.57 3.23 11.99
CA ASP A 39 -8.12 3.13 13.39
C ASP A 39 -7.64 1.72 13.79
N TRP A 40 -7.51 0.79 12.83
CA TRP A 40 -7.11 -0.61 13.07
C TRP A 40 -5.88 -0.75 13.97
N GLY A 41 -4.83 0.05 13.73
CA GLY A 41 -3.55 -0.04 14.45
C GLY A 41 -3.53 0.57 15.86
N GLN A 42 -4.66 1.10 16.33
CA GLN A 42 -4.80 1.70 17.65
C GLN A 42 -5.56 0.74 18.58
N GLU A 43 -6.59 1.22 19.26
CA GLU A 43 -7.37 0.45 20.23
C GLU A 43 -8.06 -0.77 19.61
N ALA A 44 -8.48 -0.66 18.35
CA ALA A 44 -9.14 -1.75 17.62
C ALA A 44 -8.29 -3.05 17.59
N ALA A 45 -6.97 -2.97 17.44
CA ALA A 45 -6.11 -4.16 17.43
C ALA A 45 -6.14 -4.98 18.73
N MET A 46 -6.57 -4.38 19.85
CA MET A 46 -6.53 -5.00 21.18
C MET A 46 -7.87 -5.60 21.64
N VAL A 47 -8.93 -5.48 20.82
CA VAL A 47 -10.29 -5.92 21.18
C VAL A 47 -10.67 -7.20 20.44
N LEU A 48 -11.35 -8.13 21.13
CA LEU A 48 -11.81 -9.41 20.54
C LEU A 48 -12.81 -9.23 19.39
N LYS A 49 -13.56 -8.13 19.41
CA LYS A 49 -14.50 -7.70 18.36
C LYS A 49 -14.18 -6.25 18.00
N PRO A 50 -13.22 -6.02 17.11
CA PRO A 50 -12.81 -4.67 16.75
C PRO A 50 -13.89 -4.00 15.90
N GLU A 51 -14.29 -2.79 16.31
CA GLU A 51 -14.97 -1.86 15.43
C GLU A 51 -13.91 -1.01 14.74
N VAL A 52 -13.86 -1.07 13.41
CA VAL A 52 -12.83 -0.42 12.59
C VAL A 52 -13.47 0.74 11.84
N ASN A 53 -13.03 1.94 12.16
CA ASN A 53 -13.55 3.17 11.59
C ASN A 53 -12.56 3.78 10.60
N TYR A 54 -13.10 4.44 9.58
CA TYR A 54 -12.29 5.22 8.66
C TYR A 54 -11.90 6.54 9.30
N VAL A 55 -10.59 6.79 9.43
CA VAL A 55 -10.01 7.98 10.05
C VAL A 55 -9.29 8.90 9.05
N GLY A 56 -9.33 8.55 7.76
CA GLY A 56 -8.71 9.34 6.70
C GLY A 56 -7.20 9.47 6.87
N MET A 57 -6.69 10.71 6.89
CA MET A 57 -5.26 10.99 6.98
C MET A 57 -4.73 11.17 8.40
N ALA A 58 -5.55 10.88 9.43
CA ALA A 58 -5.15 11.09 10.83
C ALA A 58 -3.85 10.35 11.19
N ASN A 59 -3.73 9.08 10.76
CA ASN A 59 -2.52 8.26 11.00
C ASN A 59 -1.27 8.88 10.36
N TYR A 60 -1.38 9.41 9.14
CA TYR A 60 -0.28 10.10 8.48
C TYR A 60 0.08 11.39 9.21
N ARG A 61 -0.92 12.18 9.61
CA ARG A 61 -0.67 13.39 10.40
C ARG A 61 0.05 13.06 11.70
N GLU A 62 -0.30 11.98 12.38
CA GLU A 62 0.37 11.54 13.60
C GLU A 62 1.79 11.01 13.36
N LEU A 63 2.01 10.21 12.30
CA LEU A 63 3.35 9.73 11.93
C LEU A 63 4.31 10.87 11.60
N PHE A 64 3.83 11.88 10.89
CA PHE A 64 4.64 13.05 10.63
C PHE A 64 4.68 13.92 11.89
N THR A 65 3.58 14.48 12.40
CA THR A 65 3.61 15.55 13.41
C THR A 65 3.71 15.12 14.87
N GLY A 66 3.50 13.83 15.18
CA GLY A 66 3.46 13.32 16.54
C GLY A 66 4.81 13.35 17.25
N PHE A 67 4.79 13.74 18.53
CA PHE A 67 5.99 13.80 19.37
C PHE A 67 6.65 12.42 19.55
N LEU A 68 5.84 11.37 19.67
CA LEU A 68 6.33 9.99 19.80
C LEU A 68 6.91 9.43 18.49
N ASN A 69 6.53 10.02 17.34
CA ASN A 69 6.87 9.52 16.01
C ASN A 69 8.02 10.28 15.34
N VAL A 70 8.76 11.12 16.08
CA VAL A 70 9.89 11.90 15.52
C VAL A 70 10.90 11.03 14.76
N ARG A 71 11.11 9.79 15.23
CA ARG A 71 12.02 8.81 14.60
C ARG A 71 11.61 8.46 13.17
N PHE A 72 10.32 8.42 12.87
CA PHE A 72 9.84 8.10 11.52
C PHE A 72 10.41 9.05 10.46
N ARG A 73 10.45 10.36 10.75
CA ARG A 73 11.02 11.36 9.84
C ARG A 73 12.53 11.21 9.70
N GLN A 74 13.22 10.89 10.79
CA GLN A 74 14.65 10.64 10.79
C GLN A 74 14.99 9.41 9.93
N ASP A 75 14.22 8.33 10.08
CA ASP A 75 14.41 7.10 9.30
C ASP A 75 14.15 7.34 7.81
N LEU A 76 13.13 8.12 7.43
CA LEU A 76 12.92 8.54 6.04
C LEU A 76 14.11 9.34 5.48
N THR A 77 14.65 10.25 6.29
CA THR A 77 15.81 11.07 5.92
C THR A 77 17.05 10.18 5.73
N ASN A 78 17.32 9.31 6.70
CA ASN A 78 18.44 8.37 6.66
C ASN A 78 18.34 7.44 5.45
N MET A 79 17.16 6.87 5.19
CA MET A 79 16.93 5.99 4.03
C MET A 79 17.25 6.72 2.72
N PHE A 80 16.82 7.98 2.57
CA PHE A 80 17.11 8.77 1.38
C PHE A 80 18.62 8.99 1.20
N PHE A 81 19.33 9.43 2.25
CA PHE A 81 20.76 9.73 2.20
C PHE A 81 21.67 8.49 2.09
N PHE A 82 21.22 7.32 2.55
CA PHE A 82 21.99 6.08 2.42
C PHE A 82 21.77 5.36 1.10
N THR A 83 20.66 5.65 0.40
CA THR A 83 20.33 4.99 -0.88
C THR A 83 20.92 5.72 -2.09
N LEU A 84 20.96 7.05 -2.03
CA LEU A 84 21.48 7.92 -3.10
C LEU A 84 22.93 8.32 -2.81
#